data_AF-A0A318NJZ7-F1
#
_entry.id   AF-A0A318NJZ7-F1
#
_cell.length_a   1.000
_cell.length_b   1.000
_cell.length_c   1.000
_cell.angle_alpha   90.00
_cell.angle_beta   90.00
_cell.angle_gamma   90.00
#
_symmetry.space_group_name_H-M   'P 1'
#
loop_
_entity.id
_entity.type
_entity.pdbx_description
1 polymer ?
#
loop_
_entity_poly.entity_id
_entity_poly.type
_entity_poly.pdbx_seq_one_letter_code
_entity_poly.pdbx_strand_id
1 'polypeptide(L)'
;MRPTHRRLAATAAGLVLLPVALVGCGIGGGAKDEPAAKPARAPAEEATARSRERVQAYLDAMTAKDVAAGRSQLCALLHDGFDLGATGPNGDFADHFQVPEAAITDIRSGPRGQEVSVSVSVSAGKRTVVRPLVFTVTRDGSDWCIAGEAPGGPVASPAPGGVVPSPAS
;
A
#
# COMPACT_ATOMS: atom_id res chain seq x y z
N MET A 1 -11.67 32.72 -53.84
CA MET A 1 -11.21 32.39 -55.20
C MET A 1 -10.15 31.31 -55.12
N ARG A 2 -10.33 30.28 -55.97
CA ARG A 2 -9.50 29.15 -56.42
C ARG A 2 -8.72 28.25 -55.42
N PRO A 3 -8.92 26.92 -55.52
CA PRO A 3 -8.29 25.87 -54.71
C PRO A 3 -7.05 25.30 -55.40
N THR A 4 -6.29 24.46 -54.70
CA THR A 4 -5.31 23.56 -55.33
C THR A 4 -5.75 22.10 -55.10
N HIS A 5 -6.22 21.48 -56.18
CA HIS A 5 -6.45 20.04 -56.28
C HIS A 5 -5.16 19.33 -56.74
N ARG A 6 -4.91 18.12 -56.22
CA ARG A 6 -4.58 16.87 -56.94
C ARG A 6 -4.35 15.77 -55.89
N ARG A 7 -5.21 14.74 -55.76
CA ARG A 7 -5.29 13.48 -56.55
C ARG A 7 -3.96 12.72 -56.56
N LEU A 8 -3.82 11.40 -56.40
CA LEU A 8 -4.66 10.22 -56.10
C LEU A 8 -3.70 9.00 -56.17
N ALA A 9 -4.08 7.89 -55.51
CA ALA A 9 -3.63 6.50 -55.74
C ALA A 9 -2.17 6.15 -55.33
N ALA A 10 -1.81 4.93 -54.91
CA ALA A 10 -2.44 3.61 -55.06
C ALA A 10 -2.01 2.65 -53.92
N THR A 11 -2.87 1.67 -53.66
CA THR A 11 -2.68 0.45 -52.89
C THR A 11 -1.57 -0.45 -53.43
N ALA A 12 -0.82 -1.12 -52.55
CA ALA A 12 -0.19 -2.42 -52.83
C ALA A 12 -0.09 -3.26 -51.55
N ALA A 13 -0.75 -4.41 -51.58
CA ALA A 13 -0.69 -5.47 -50.57
C ALA A 13 0.63 -6.25 -50.67
N GLY A 14 1.08 -6.82 -49.55
CA GLY A 14 2.20 -7.75 -49.51
C GLY A 14 2.16 -8.63 -48.26
N LEU A 15 1.49 -9.78 -48.36
CA LEU A 15 1.64 -10.90 -47.44
C LEU A 15 3.05 -11.49 -47.58
N VAL A 16 3.75 -11.72 -46.47
CA VAL A 16 4.83 -12.70 -46.39
C VAL A 16 4.61 -13.57 -45.16
N LEU A 17 4.27 -14.83 -45.41
CA LEU A 17 4.22 -15.94 -44.46
C LEU A 17 5.65 -16.43 -44.19
N LEU A 18 5.99 -16.69 -42.92
CA LEU A 18 7.20 -17.42 -42.52
C LEU A 18 6.82 -18.51 -41.50
N PRO A 19 6.92 -19.81 -41.85
CA PRO A 19 6.83 -20.90 -40.90
C PRO A 19 8.25 -21.32 -40.47
N VAL A 20 8.60 -21.17 -39.19
CA VAL A 20 9.82 -21.78 -38.64
C VAL A 20 9.44 -23.00 -37.81
N ALA A 21 10.02 -24.11 -38.23
CA ALA A 21 9.74 -25.49 -37.89
C ALA A 21 9.82 -25.83 -36.38
N LEU A 22 8.80 -26.54 -35.92
CA LEU A 22 8.81 -27.41 -34.74
C LEU A 22 9.27 -28.81 -35.18
N VAL A 23 10.53 -29.17 -34.92
CA VAL A 23 10.94 -30.58 -34.74
C VAL A 23 12.13 -30.64 -33.78
N GLY A 24 11.89 -31.17 -32.59
CA GLY A 24 12.92 -31.50 -31.60
C GLY A 24 12.44 -32.66 -30.75
N CYS A 25 12.48 -33.87 -31.33
CA CYS A 25 12.26 -35.13 -30.63
C CYS A 25 13.57 -35.52 -29.94
N GLY A 26 13.61 -35.45 -28.61
CA GLY A 26 14.74 -35.87 -27.79
C GLY A 26 14.28 -36.78 -26.66
N ILE A 27 14.34 -38.09 -26.90
CA ILE A 27 14.27 -39.12 -25.86
C ILE A 27 15.66 -39.19 -25.23
N GLY A 28 15.79 -38.81 -23.96
CA GLY A 28 17.03 -38.91 -23.21
C GLY A 28 16.81 -38.50 -21.76
N GLY A 29 16.82 -39.48 -20.86
CA GLY A 29 16.35 -39.34 -19.48
C GLY A 29 17.23 -38.51 -18.54
N GLY A 30 16.65 -38.25 -17.36
CA GLY A 30 17.38 -37.84 -16.17
C GLY A 30 17.45 -36.33 -15.91
N ALA A 31 16.32 -35.63 -15.86
CA ALA A 31 16.22 -34.39 -15.08
C ALA A 31 15.91 -34.82 -13.63
N LYS A 32 16.91 -34.99 -12.76
CA LYS A 32 17.43 -33.94 -11.87
C LYS A 32 16.32 -33.06 -11.31
N ASP A 33 16.05 -33.26 -10.02
CA ASP A 33 15.28 -32.39 -9.15
C ASP A 33 15.60 -30.90 -9.42
N GLU A 34 14.77 -30.24 -10.21
CA GLU A 34 14.64 -28.78 -10.18
C GLU A 34 13.61 -28.44 -9.09
N PRO A 35 13.98 -27.67 -8.06
CA PRO A 35 13.00 -27.19 -7.11
C PRO A 35 12.13 -26.18 -7.85
N ALA A 36 10.89 -26.56 -8.14
CA ALA A 36 9.88 -25.68 -8.71
C ALA A 36 9.89 -24.34 -7.94
N ALA A 37 10.32 -23.27 -8.62
CA ALA A 37 10.32 -21.92 -8.09
C ALA A 37 8.91 -21.60 -7.59
N LYS A 38 8.75 -21.33 -6.29
CA LYS A 38 7.47 -20.98 -5.66
C LYS A 38 6.93 -19.68 -6.28
N PRO A 39 5.92 -19.70 -7.17
CA PRO A 39 5.52 -18.50 -7.92
C PRO A 39 4.68 -17.52 -7.10
N ALA A 40 4.09 -17.98 -5.99
CA ALA A 40 3.13 -17.21 -5.21
C ALA A 40 3.74 -16.40 -4.05
N ARG A 41 5.02 -16.61 -3.72
CA ARG A 41 5.66 -15.93 -2.58
C ARG A 41 6.08 -14.49 -2.90
N ALA A 42 6.59 -14.26 -4.11
CA ALA A 42 7.03 -12.94 -4.54
C ALA A 42 5.92 -11.87 -4.55
N PRO A 43 4.68 -12.16 -5.00
CA PRO A 43 3.59 -11.17 -4.96
C PRO A 43 3.13 -10.80 -3.54
N ALA A 44 3.16 -11.76 -2.61
CA ALA A 44 2.76 -11.52 -1.21
C ALA A 44 3.82 -10.68 -0.48
N GLU A 45 5.10 -10.99 -0.68
CA GLU A 45 6.21 -10.22 -0.10
C GLU A 45 6.27 -8.79 -0.67
N GLU A 46 6.04 -8.62 -1.98
CA GLU A 46 5.89 -7.29 -2.59
C GLU A 46 4.72 -6.52 -1.97
N ALA A 47 3.55 -7.15 -1.83
CA ALA A 47 2.38 -6.51 -1.25
C ALA A 47 2.66 -6.03 0.17
N THR A 48 3.29 -6.87 1.02
CA THR A 48 3.66 -6.48 2.39
C THR A 48 4.66 -5.32 2.40
N ALA A 49 5.71 -5.37 1.56
CA ALA A 49 6.72 -4.31 1.49
C ALA A 49 6.13 -2.97 1.03
N ARG A 50 5.37 -2.97 -0.07
CA ARG A 50 4.72 -1.77 -0.61
C ARG A 50 3.68 -1.19 0.35
N SER A 51 2.96 -2.04 1.06
CA SER A 51 1.98 -1.60 2.05
C SER A 51 2.64 -0.96 3.27
N ARG A 52 3.77 -1.52 3.73
CA ARG A 52 4.59 -0.91 4.79
C ARG A 52 5.11 0.45 4.36
N GLU A 53 5.75 0.54 3.19
CA GLU A 53 6.29 1.79 2.64
C GLU A 53 5.21 2.87 2.56
N ARG A 54 4.04 2.52 2.02
CA ARG A 54 2.95 3.47 1.81
C ARG A 54 2.38 4.01 3.13
N VAL A 55 2.14 3.12 4.09
CA VAL A 55 1.60 3.53 5.39
C VAL A 55 2.65 4.28 6.20
N GLN A 56 3.92 3.87 6.16
CA GLN A 56 4.98 4.60 6.86
C GLN A 56 5.10 6.04 6.33
N ALA A 57 5.08 6.23 5.00
CA ALA A 57 5.10 7.58 4.42
C ALA A 57 3.89 8.44 4.85
N TYR A 58 2.72 7.83 5.04
CA TYR A 58 1.54 8.53 5.55
C TYR A 58 1.70 8.92 7.04
N LEU A 59 2.22 8.02 7.87
CA LEU A 59 2.51 8.31 9.27
C LEU A 59 3.56 9.41 9.42
N ASP A 60 4.62 9.36 8.62
CA ASP A 60 5.68 10.37 8.61
C ASP A 60 5.13 11.74 8.21
N ALA A 61 4.25 11.78 7.19
CA ALA A 61 3.56 13.00 6.78
C ALA A 61 2.65 13.56 7.90
N MET A 62 1.93 12.70 8.63
CA MET A 62 1.12 13.14 9.79
C MET A 62 1.99 13.72 10.91
N THR A 63 3.13 13.10 11.22
CA THR A 63 4.07 13.62 12.22
C THR A 63 4.71 14.93 11.77
N ALA A 64 5.05 15.06 10.49
CA ALA A 64 5.58 16.27 9.89
C ALA A 64 4.50 17.36 9.66
N LYS A 65 3.22 17.03 9.83
CA LYS A 65 2.06 17.87 9.51
C LYS A 65 2.03 18.31 8.04
N ASP A 66 2.51 17.45 7.15
CA ASP A 66 2.52 17.70 5.71
C ASP A 66 1.26 17.13 5.07
N VAL A 67 0.28 18.01 4.86
CA VAL A 67 -1.02 17.68 4.27
C VAL A 67 -0.86 17.14 2.84
N ALA A 68 0.01 17.74 2.03
CA ALA A 68 0.19 17.32 0.64
C ALA A 68 0.84 15.93 0.56
N ALA A 69 1.87 15.69 1.37
CA ALA A 69 2.53 14.39 1.45
C ALA A 69 1.55 13.31 1.96
N GLY A 70 0.74 13.61 2.98
CA GLY A 70 -0.28 12.70 3.50
C GLY A 70 -1.31 12.35 2.44
N ARG A 71 -1.89 13.36 1.79
CA ARG A 71 -2.88 13.20 0.71
C ARG A 71 -2.36 12.32 -0.43
N SER A 72 -1.08 12.46 -0.78
CA SER A 72 -0.46 11.68 -1.88
C SER A 72 -0.32 10.17 -1.59
N GLN A 73 -0.50 9.73 -0.35
CA GLN A 73 -0.48 8.30 0.00
C GLN A 73 -1.87 7.64 -0.15
N LEU A 74 -2.94 8.45 -0.22
CA LEU A 74 -4.32 8.00 -0.25
C LEU A 74 -4.79 7.78 -1.69
N CYS A 75 -5.67 6.79 -1.88
CA CYS A 75 -6.39 6.64 -3.14
C CYS A 75 -7.30 7.87 -3.37
N ALA A 76 -7.53 8.24 -4.64
CA ALA A 76 -8.25 9.47 -5.00
C ALA A 76 -9.63 9.61 -4.33
N LEU A 77 -10.34 8.49 -4.15
CA LEU A 77 -11.65 8.45 -3.49
C LEU A 77 -11.66 8.91 -2.02
N LEU A 78 -10.49 8.96 -1.35
CA LEU A 78 -10.35 9.43 0.02
C LEU A 78 -9.89 10.89 0.13
N HIS A 79 -9.49 11.52 -0.99
CA HIS A 79 -8.89 12.86 -0.97
C HIS A 79 -9.85 13.90 -0.39
N ASP A 80 -11.11 13.94 -0.83
CA ASP A 80 -12.07 14.94 -0.35
C ASP A 80 -12.32 14.81 1.17
N GLY A 81 -12.42 13.58 1.67
CA GLY A 81 -12.60 13.32 3.10
C GLY A 81 -11.37 13.71 3.92
N PHE A 82 -10.17 13.44 3.39
CA PHE A 82 -8.91 13.87 3.99
C PHE A 82 -8.80 15.40 4.01
N ASP A 83 -9.07 16.07 2.89
CA ASP A 83 -8.95 17.53 2.76
C ASP A 83 -9.89 18.25 3.74
N LEU A 84 -11.12 17.73 3.93
CA LEU A 84 -12.06 18.23 4.94
C LEU A 84 -11.55 18.08 6.38
N GLY A 85 -10.87 16.98 6.70
CA GLY A 85 -10.33 16.72 8.03
C GLY A 85 -8.99 17.43 8.32
N ALA A 86 -8.18 17.64 7.27
CA ALA A 86 -6.84 18.20 7.36
C ALA A 86 -6.79 19.72 7.18
N THR A 87 -7.74 20.30 6.44
CA THR A 87 -7.77 21.75 6.13
C THR A 87 -9.15 22.42 6.28
N GLY A 88 -10.18 21.67 6.71
CA GLY A 88 -11.55 22.18 6.77
C GLY A 88 -11.79 23.20 7.90
N PRO A 89 -12.97 23.84 7.94
CA PRO A 89 -13.32 24.86 8.95
C PRO A 89 -13.29 24.35 10.41
N ASN A 90 -13.40 23.04 10.58
CA ASN A 90 -13.34 22.33 11.86
C ASN A 90 -12.00 21.61 12.09
N GLY A 91 -11.05 21.72 11.16
CA GLY A 91 -10.05 20.69 10.92
C GLY A 91 -8.78 21.24 10.31
N ASP A 92 -8.18 22.26 10.90
CA ASP A 92 -6.74 22.43 10.72
C ASP A 92 -6.04 21.43 11.67
N PHE A 93 -5.94 20.18 11.20
CA PHE A 93 -5.30 19.13 11.98
C PHE A 93 -3.86 19.53 12.34
N ALA A 94 -3.17 20.18 11.40
CA ALA A 94 -1.81 20.65 11.55
C ALA A 94 -1.70 21.73 12.65
N ASP A 95 -2.70 22.60 12.81
CA ASP A 95 -2.67 23.63 13.85
C ASP A 95 -3.08 23.12 15.23
N HIS A 96 -4.00 22.14 15.30
CA HIS A 96 -4.62 21.74 16.56
C HIS A 96 -4.03 20.51 17.22
N PHE A 97 -3.44 19.61 16.44
CA PHE A 97 -2.97 18.32 16.93
C PHE A 97 -1.47 18.17 16.73
N GLN A 98 -0.86 17.28 17.52
CA GLN A 98 0.48 16.78 17.26
C GLN A 98 0.42 15.25 17.26
N VAL A 99 1.29 14.65 16.46
CA VAL A 99 1.47 13.19 16.42
C VAL A 99 2.87 12.87 16.94
N PRO A 100 3.08 12.84 18.27
CA PRO A 100 4.39 12.59 18.86
C PRO A 100 4.93 11.19 18.57
N GLU A 101 4.07 10.22 18.29
CA GLU A 101 4.45 8.84 18.00
C GLU A 101 3.44 8.19 17.06
N ALA A 102 3.94 7.52 16.03
CA ALA A 102 3.15 6.67 15.16
C ALA A 102 3.99 5.47 14.72
N ALA A 103 3.44 4.25 14.85
CA ALA A 103 4.17 3.02 14.55
C ALA A 103 3.28 1.96 13.91
N ILE A 104 3.82 1.25 12.93
CA ILE A 104 3.22 0.03 12.37
C ILE A 104 3.44 -1.12 13.35
N THR A 105 2.36 -1.78 13.74
CA THR A 105 2.39 -2.90 14.71
C THR A 105 2.21 -4.27 14.06
N ASP A 106 1.49 -4.34 12.93
CA ASP A 106 1.21 -5.60 12.23
C ASP A 106 0.90 -5.35 10.74
N ILE A 107 1.18 -6.33 9.88
CA ILE A 107 0.77 -6.33 8.46
C ILE A 107 0.27 -7.72 8.10
N ARG A 108 -0.95 -7.79 7.56
CA ARG A 108 -1.58 -9.05 7.15
C ARG A 108 -2.37 -8.88 5.86
N SER A 109 -2.54 -9.97 5.14
CA SER A 109 -3.48 -10.01 4.01
C SER A 109 -4.91 -9.95 4.51
N GLY A 110 -5.74 -9.10 3.90
CA GLY A 110 -7.17 -8.97 4.16
C GLY A 110 -8.00 -9.15 2.89
N PRO A 111 -9.34 -9.17 3.01
CA PRO A 111 -10.24 -9.45 1.89
C PRO A 111 -10.27 -8.34 0.83
N ARG A 112 -9.86 -7.13 1.19
CA ARG A 112 -9.86 -5.95 0.31
C ARG A 112 -8.47 -5.45 -0.04
N GLY A 113 -7.40 -6.11 0.41
CA GLY A 113 -6.03 -5.62 0.25
C GLY A 113 -5.14 -6.04 1.41
N GLN A 114 -3.97 -5.42 1.57
CA GLN A 114 -3.16 -5.58 2.78
C GLN A 114 -3.73 -4.72 3.90
N GLU A 115 -3.90 -5.29 5.07
CA GLU A 115 -4.27 -4.58 6.29
C GLU A 115 -3.00 -4.27 7.09
N VAL A 116 -2.77 -2.99 7.35
CA VAL A 116 -1.64 -2.50 8.14
C VAL A 116 -2.18 -1.93 9.44
N SER A 117 -1.89 -2.60 10.55
CA SER A 117 -2.28 -2.12 11.87
C SER A 117 -1.23 -1.14 12.38
N VAL A 118 -1.69 -0.04 12.95
CA VAL A 118 -0.82 1.00 13.52
C VAL A 118 -1.29 1.41 14.91
N SER A 119 -0.39 2.02 15.66
CA SER A 119 -0.69 2.78 16.88
C SER A 119 -0.26 4.22 16.66
N VAL A 120 -1.18 5.17 16.86
CA VAL A 120 -0.92 6.61 16.68
C VAL A 120 -1.24 7.34 17.99
N SER A 121 -0.24 7.99 18.56
CA SER A 121 -0.40 8.91 19.67
C SER A 121 -0.78 10.28 19.13
N VAL A 122 -1.91 10.82 19.54
CA VAL A 122 -2.39 12.17 19.14
C VAL A 122 -2.50 13.03 20.39
N SER A 123 -1.91 14.23 20.34
CA SER A 123 -2.03 15.22 21.41
C SER A 123 -2.79 16.47 20.97
N ALA A 124 -3.59 17.01 21.89
CA ALA A 124 -4.26 18.31 21.76
C ALA A 124 -4.10 19.06 23.08
N GLY A 125 -3.30 20.13 23.08
CA GLY A 125 -2.89 20.82 24.31
C GLY A 125 -2.15 19.87 25.27
N LYS A 126 -2.69 19.67 26.47
CA LYS A 126 -2.08 18.80 27.52
C LYS A 126 -2.58 17.35 27.50
N ARG A 127 -3.50 17.01 26.60
CA ARG A 127 -4.10 15.67 26.53
C ARG A 127 -3.44 14.90 25.41
N THR A 128 -3.05 13.66 25.70
CA THR A 128 -2.54 12.71 24.71
C THR A 128 -3.38 11.45 24.76
N VAL A 129 -3.72 10.92 23.59
CA VAL A 129 -4.49 9.69 23.45
C VAL A 129 -3.84 8.80 22.39
N VAL A 130 -3.72 7.51 22.70
CA VAL A 130 -3.26 6.50 21.74
C VAL A 130 -4.46 5.91 21.00
N ARG A 131 -4.38 5.85 19.68
CA ARG A 131 -5.42 5.33 18.78
C ARG A 131 -4.87 4.16 17.99
N PRO A 132 -5.40 2.93 18.17
CA PRO A 132 -5.16 1.86 17.23
C PRO A 132 -5.96 2.13 15.95
N LEU A 133 -5.33 2.00 14.79
CA LEU A 133 -5.97 2.13 13.49
C LEU A 133 -5.55 0.95 12.59
N VAL A 134 -6.38 0.65 11.61
CA VAL A 134 -6.08 -0.31 10.54
C VAL A 134 -6.26 0.39 9.21
N PHE A 135 -5.17 0.48 8.44
CA PHE A 135 -5.20 0.93 7.06
C PHE A 135 -5.39 -0.25 6.11
N THR A 136 -6.23 -0.08 5.10
CA THR A 136 -6.31 -1.00 3.97
C THR A 136 -5.52 -0.42 2.81
N VAL A 137 -4.48 -1.13 2.36
CA VAL A 137 -3.67 -0.76 1.19
C VAL A 137 -4.03 -1.66 0.03
N THR A 138 -4.28 -1.06 -1.13
CA THR A 138 -4.63 -1.77 -2.36
C THR A 138 -3.73 -1.37 -3.50
N ARG A 139 -3.63 -2.24 -4.49
CA ARG A 139 -3.02 -1.91 -5.78
C ARG A 139 -4.08 -1.31 -6.69
N ASP A 140 -3.82 -0.12 -7.21
CA ASP A 140 -4.61 0.56 -8.23
C ASP A 140 -3.75 0.73 -9.49
N GLY A 141 -4.02 -0.09 -10.52
CA GLY A 141 -3.15 -0.20 -11.69
C GLY A 141 -1.72 -0.64 -11.33
N SER A 142 -0.75 0.21 -11.66
CA SER A 142 0.67 0.00 -11.30
C SER A 142 1.03 0.49 -9.90
N ASP A 143 0.17 1.30 -9.28
CA ASP A 143 0.46 2.01 -8.05
C ASP A 143 -0.20 1.34 -6.83
N TRP A 144 0.31 1.68 -5.65
CA TRP A 144 -0.23 1.26 -4.36
C TRP A 144 -0.72 2.47 -3.60
N CYS A 145 -1.92 2.42 -3.01
CA CYS A 145 -2.48 3.53 -2.24
C CYS A 145 -3.30 3.02 -1.05
N ILE A 146 -3.48 3.88 -0.04
CA ILE A 146 -4.36 3.61 1.10
C ILE A 146 -5.80 3.82 0.63
N ALA A 147 -6.59 2.76 0.65
CA ALA A 147 -7.99 2.73 0.21
C ALA A 147 -9.00 2.76 1.36
N GLY A 148 -8.52 2.73 2.60
CA GLY A 148 -9.39 2.92 3.76
C GLY A 148 -8.63 3.01 5.07
N GLU A 149 -9.29 3.60 6.05
CA GLU A 149 -8.89 3.69 7.44
C GLU A 149 -10.06 3.23 8.30
N ALA A 150 -9.78 2.41 9.32
CA ALA A 150 -10.77 1.98 10.29
C ALA A 150 -10.18 1.98 11.71
N PRO A 151 -10.99 2.15 12.76
CA PRO A 151 -10.54 1.92 14.13
C PRO A 151 -9.97 0.51 14.29
N GLY A 152 -8.80 0.41 14.93
CA GLY A 152 -8.25 -0.87 15.34
C GLY A 152 -8.95 -1.41 16.59
N GLY A 153 -8.90 -2.73 16.76
CA GLY A 153 -9.32 -3.35 18.02
C GLY A 153 -8.47 -2.86 19.20
N PRO A 154 -8.92 -3.04 20.45
CA PRO A 154 -8.12 -2.70 21.61
C PRO A 154 -6.77 -3.42 21.55
N VAL A 155 -5.68 -2.66 21.61
CA VAL A 155 -4.34 -3.23 21.77
C VAL A 155 -4.34 -3.96 23.11
N ALA A 156 -4.06 -5.26 23.10
CA ALA A 156 -3.93 -6.00 24.35
C ALA A 156 -2.82 -5.34 25.19
N SER A 157 -3.16 -4.79 26.35
CA SER A 157 -2.16 -4.26 27.29
C SER A 157 -1.15 -5.37 27.61
N PRO A 158 0.16 -5.10 27.61
CA PRO A 158 1.13 -6.07 28.10
C PRO A 158 0.77 -6.42 29.55
N ALA A 159 0.62 -7.71 29.84
CA ALA A 159 0.32 -8.18 31.18
C ALA A 159 1.42 -7.67 32.14
N PRO A 160 1.06 -7.09 33.31
CA PRO A 160 2.07 -6.74 34.29
C PRO A 160 2.79 -8.02 34.71
N GLY A 161 4.11 -8.02 34.54
CA GLY A 161 4.98 -9.15 34.89
C GLY A 161 4.65 -9.64 36.29
N GLY A 162 4.25 -10.91 36.38
CA GLY A 162 3.96 -11.57 37.64
C GLY A 162 5.18 -11.49 38.54
N VAL A 163 5.03 -10.82 39.69
CA VAL A 163 5.98 -10.89 40.79
C VAL A 163 6.07 -12.35 41.21
N VAL A 164 7.23 -12.97 40.96
CA VAL A 164 7.55 -14.29 41.51
C VAL A 164 7.68 -14.11 43.03
N PRO A 165 6.84 -14.75 43.87
CA PRO A 165 7.06 -14.69 45.31
C PRO A 165 8.35 -15.46 45.64
N SER A 166 9.28 -14.80 46.34
CA SER A 166 10.45 -15.44 46.92
C SER A 166 10.02 -16.52 47.92
N PRO A 167 10.60 -17.73 47.88
CA PRO A 167 10.36 -18.72 48.93
C PRO A 167 11.08 -18.28 50.21
N ALA A 168 10.32 -18.09 51.29
CA ALA A 168 10.88 -17.96 52.63
C ALA A 168 11.42 -19.33 53.10
N SER A 169 12.57 -19.29 53.77
CA SER A 169 13.25 -20.44 54.39
C SER A 169 12.52 -20.99 55.61
#